data_AF-A0A9J6GW06-F1
#
_entry.id   AF-A0A9J6GW06-F1
#
_cell.length_a   1.000
_cell.length_b   1.000
_cell.length_c   1.000
_cell.angle_alpha   90.00
_cell.angle_beta   90.00
_cell.angle_gamma   90.00
#
_symmetry.space_group_name_H-M   'P 1'
#
loop_
_entity.id
_entity.type
_entity.pdbx_description
1 polymer ?
#
loop_
_entity_poly.entity_id
_entity_poly.type
_entity_poly.pdbx_seq_one_letter_code
_entity_poly.pdbx_strand_id
1 'polypeptide(L)' 'MAVVDSELRGERILVLWDTGTNTVLVRRSLVTENEFTRKEEQVVLVDGTVGCWPEANIQVSTP' A
#
# COMPACT_ATOMS: atom_id res chain seq x y z
N MET A 1 -7.99 -10.00 10.87
CA MET A 1 -7.32 -8.69 10.73
C MET A 1 -6.35 -8.52 11.87
N ALA A 2 -5.07 -8.38 11.55
CA ALA A 2 -4.03 -8.04 12.53
C ALA A 2 -3.35 -6.75 12.07
N VAL A 3 -3.17 -5.80 12.99
CA VAL A 3 -2.30 -4.65 12.74
C VAL A 3 -0.94 -5.01 13.31
N VAL A 4 0.09 -4.98 12.47
CA VAL A 4 1.46 -5.34 12.85
C VAL A 4 2.37 -4.13 12.72
N ASP A 5 3.27 -3.97 13.69
CA ASP A 5 4.40 -3.06 13.58
C ASP A 5 5.33 -3.56 12.48
N SER A 6 5.75 -2.66 11.61
CA SER A 6 6.58 -2.99 10.45
C SER A 6 7.49 -1.82 10.11
N GLU A 7 8.44 -2.07 9.23
CA GLU A 7 9.41 -1.07 8.81
C GLU A 7 9.37 -0.87 7.29
N LEU A 8 9.40 0.40 6.88
CA LEU A 8 9.56 0.80 5.49
C LEU A 8 10.66 1.86 5.42
N ARG A 9 11.79 1.53 4.80
CA ARG A 9 12.97 2.41 4.68
C ARG A 9 13.46 2.98 6.03
N GLY A 10 13.45 2.21 7.11
CA GLY A 10 13.83 2.69 8.44
C GLY A 10 12.72 3.42 9.21
N GLU A 11 11.58 3.71 8.58
CA GLU A 11 10.44 4.32 9.25
C GLU A 11 9.49 3.25 9.79
N ARG A 12 9.07 3.41 11.05
CA ARG A 12 8.04 2.56 11.65
C ARG A 12 6.69 2.86 11.03
N ILE A 13 6.05 1.83 10.51
CA ILE A 13 4.70 1.89 9.95
C ILE A 13 3.83 0.82 10.60
N LEU A 14 2.51 1.03 10.52
CA LEU A 14 1.53 0.02 10.89
C LEU A 14 0.95 -0.58 9.61
N VAL A 15 1.04 -1.89 9.48
CA VAL A 15 0.47 -2.62 8.35
C VAL A 15 -0.77 -3.35 8.82
N LEU A 16 -1.89 -3.10 8.15
CA LEU A 16 -3.10 -3.88 8.33
C LEU A 16 -3.02 -5.12 7.44
N TRP A 17 -2.86 -6.29 8.06
CA TRP A 17 -2.99 -7.58 7.38
C TRP A 17 -4.46 -7.92 7.23
N ASP A 18 -4.93 -7.80 6.00
CA ASP A 18 -6.27 -8.15 5.58
C ASP A 18 -6.23 -9.19 4.47
N THR A 19 -6.71 -10.40 4.74
CA THR A 19 -6.78 -11.48 3.74
C THR A 19 -7.97 -11.30 2.79
N GLY A 20 -8.87 -10.36 3.07
CA GLY A 20 -10.02 -10.02 2.23
C GLY A 20 -9.69 -9.02 1.11
N THR A 21 -8.47 -8.47 1.09
CA THR A 21 -8.01 -7.59 -0.01
C THR A 21 -7.06 -8.33 -0.94
N ASN A 22 -7.14 -8.03 -2.23
CA ASN A 22 -6.18 -8.46 -3.26
C ASN A 22 -5.15 -7.37 -3.59
N THR A 23 -5.31 -6.16 -3.03
CA THR A 23 -4.49 -4.99 -3.32
C THR A 23 -4.06 -4.31 -2.02
N VAL A 24 -2.79 -3.88 -1.97
CA VAL A 24 -2.26 -3.10 -0.85
C VAL A 24 -2.41 -1.62 -1.16
N LEU A 25 -3.04 -0.88 -0.26
CA LEU A 25 -3.13 0.58 -0.33
C LEU A 25 -2.12 1.21 0.63
N VAL A 26 -1.34 2.15 0.11
CA VAL A 26 -0.28 2.83 0.85
C VAL A 26 -0.50 4.33 0.77
N ARG A 27 -0.22 5.05 1.87
CA ARG A 27 -0.28 6.52 1.87
C ARG A 27 0.80 7.08 0.95
N ARG A 28 0.46 8.09 0.13
CA ARG A 28 1.41 8.75 -0.77
C ARG A 28 2.67 9.26 -0.07
N SER A 29 2.55 9.73 1.18
CA SER A 29 3.67 10.20 1.99
C SER A 29 4.72 9.12 2.32
N LEU A 30 4.34 7.84 2.21
CA LEU A 30 5.21 6.70 2.43
C LEU A 30 5.88 6.21 1.13
N VAL A 31 5.67 6.88 0.00
CA VAL A 31 6.22 6.51 -1.30
C VAL A 31 7.00 7.69 -1.88
N THR A 32 8.25 7.44 -2.21
CA THR A 32 9.15 8.38 -2.89
C THR A 32 8.92 8.36 -4.40
N GLU A 33 9.26 9.44 -5.11
CA GLU A 33 9.03 9.54 -6.57
C GLU A 33 9.66 8.40 -7.37
N ASN A 34 10.81 7.89 -6.92
CA ASN A 34 11.55 6.84 -7.61
C ASN A 34 10.93 5.44 -7.45
N GLU A 35 9.99 5.27 -6.52
CA GLU A 35 9.28 4.01 -6.28
C GLU A 35 8.02 3.88 -7.15
N PHE A 36 7.56 4.97 -7.78
CA PHE A 36 6.43 4.91 -8.70
C PHE A 36 6.81 4.23 -10.01
N THR A 37 5.95 3.33 -10.47
CA THR A 37 6.19 2.57 -11.71
C THR A 37 5.68 3.31 -12.95
N ARG A 38 5.10 4.52 -12.78
CA ARG A 38 4.41 5.34 -13.79
C ARG A 38 3.16 4.71 -14.40
N LYS A 39 2.73 3.57 -13.86
CA LYS A 39 1.44 2.97 -14.19
C LYS A 39 0.37 3.51 -13.25
N GLU A 40 -0.86 3.48 -13.73
CA GLU A 40 -2.05 3.68 -12.92
C GLU A 40 -2.89 2.43 -13.03
N GLU A 41 -3.42 1.97 -11.91
CA GLU A 41 -4.25 0.77 -11.81
C GLU A 41 -5.63 1.14 -11.26
N GLN A 42 -6.65 0.47 -11.77
CA GLN A 42 -8.01 0.64 -11.29
C GLN A 42 -8.20 -0.18 -10.00
N VAL A 43 -8.60 0.46 -8.92
CA VAL A 43 -8.89 -0.19 -7.64
C VAL A 43 -10.36 -0.02 -7.31
N VAL A 44 -10.97 -1.10 -6.84
CA VAL A 44 -12.35 -1.12 -6.35
C VAL A 44 -12.29 -1.26 -4.83
N LEU A 45 -12.85 -0.29 -4.12
CA LEU A 45 -12.93 -0.29 -2.66
C LEU A 45 -14.14 -1.11 -2.20
N VAL A 46 -14.15 -1.46 -0.92
CA VAL A 46 -15.18 -2.34 -0.32
C VAL A 46 -16.59 -1.74 -0.36
N ASP A 47 -16.70 -0.42 -0.50
CA ASP A 47 -17.95 0.32 -0.63
C ASP A 47 -18.44 0.43 -2.09
N GLY A 48 -17.71 -0.18 -3.04
CA GLY A 48 -17.99 -0.11 -4.47
C GLY A 48 -17.42 1.13 -5.17
N THR A 49 -16.72 2.00 -4.44
CA THR A 49 -16.01 3.13 -5.06
C THR A 49 -14.92 2.61 -5.98
N VAL A 50 -14.88 3.12 -7.21
CA VAL A 50 -13.88 2.79 -8.22
C VAL A 50 -13.02 4.01 -8.48
N GLY A 51 -11.70 3.84 -8.45
CA GLY A 51 -10.76 4.90 -8.79
C GLY A 51 -9.51 4.38 -9.47
N CYS A 52 -8.76 5.28 -10.11
CA CYS A 52 -7.44 4.99 -10.66
C CYS A 52 -6.39 5.62 -9.74
N TRP A 53 -5.42 4.82 -9.32
CA TRP A 53 -4.32 5.27 -8.46
C TRP A 53 -2.98 4.82 -9.03
N PRO A 54 -1.91 5.60 -8.79
CA PRO A 54 -0.58 5.25 -9.27
C PRO A 54 -0.03 4.01 -8.58
N GLU A 55 0.62 3.14 -9.35
CA GLU A 55 1.30 1.95 -8.86
C GLU A 55 2.71 2.30 -8.35
N ALA A 56 3.08 1.73 -7.21
CA ALA A 56 4.40 1.87 -6.62
C ALA A 56 4.97 0.52 -6.23
N ASN A 57 6.29 0.37 -6.38
CA ASN A 57 7.03 -0.80 -5.93
C ASN A 57 7.82 -0.44 -4.66
N ILE A 58 7.40 -1.00 -3.53
CA ILE A 58 8.01 -0.76 -2.22
C ILE A 58 8.37 -2.08 -1.54
N GLN A 59 9.44 -2.06 -0.74
CA GLN A 59 9.84 -3.20 0.08
C GLN A 59 9.42 -2.93 1.53
N VAL A 60 8.45 -3.70 2.04
CA VAL A 60 8.03 -3.62 3.44
C VAL A 60 8.65 -4.79 4.22
N SER A 61 9.26 -4.49 5.36
CA SER A 61 9.71 -5.52 6.30
C SER A 61 8.61 -5.74 7.34
N THR A 62 7.88 -6.83 7.20
CA THR A 62 6.92 -7.32 8.20
C THR A 62 7.51 -8.50 8.97
N PRO A 63 7.08 -8.75 10.22
CA PRO A 63 7.43 -9.96 10.97
C PRO A 63 7.00 -11.26 10.27
#